data_AF-A0AAE3M801-F1
#
_entry.id   AF-A0AAE3M801-F1
#
_cell.length_a   1.000
_cell.length_b   1.000
_cell.length_c   1.000
_cell.angle_alpha   90.00
_cell.angle_beta   90.00
_cell.angle_gamma   90.00
#
_symmetry.space_group_name_H-M   'P 1'
#
loop_
_entity.id
_entity.type
_entity.pdbx_description
1 polymer ?
#
loop_
_entity_poly.entity_id
_entity_poly.type
_entity_poly.pdbx_seq_one_letter_code
_entity_poly.pdbx_strand_id
1 'polypeptide(L)'
;GEMSSWYVLNAIGLYTYSPADPEYIITVPKFQNIEFSLDDTSFRIKRIGEGEEITQITYGGKTIDGYFITHEQLKQGNELVISTK
;
A
#
# COMPACT_ATOMS: atom_id res chain seq x y z
N GLY A 1 6.87 18.84 -8.38
CA GLY A 1 6.74 18.15 -7.09
C GLY A 1 5.49 17.28 -7.04
N GLU A 2 4.34 17.82 -7.39
CA GLU A 2 3.05 17.12 -7.24
C GLU A 2 2.92 15.87 -8.13
N MET A 3 3.15 16.00 -9.44
CA MET A 3 3.06 14.87 -10.38
C MET A 3 4.09 13.75 -10.12
N SER A 4 5.28 14.12 -9.63
CA SER A 4 6.32 13.15 -9.27
C SER A 4 5.92 12.36 -8.03
N SER A 5 5.35 13.01 -7.01
CA SER A 5 4.86 12.33 -5.80
C SER A 5 3.67 11.43 -6.10
N TRP A 6 2.76 11.87 -6.98
CA TRP A 6 1.65 11.05 -7.45
C TRP A 6 2.12 9.75 -8.10
N TYR A 7 3.14 9.83 -8.96
CA TYR A 7 3.71 8.65 -9.61
C TYR A 7 4.36 7.71 -8.60
N VAL A 8 5.14 8.23 -7.65
CA VAL A 8 5.80 7.40 -6.63
C VAL A 8 4.77 6.66 -5.79
N LEU A 9 3.73 7.35 -5.31
CA LEU A 9 2.65 6.73 -4.53
C LEU A 9 1.95 5.62 -5.32
N ASN A 10 1.54 5.88 -6.56
CA ASN A 10 0.91 4.87 -7.40
C ASN A 10 1.85 3.68 -7.71
N ALA A 11 3.14 3.94 -7.93
CA ALA A 11 4.12 2.89 -8.20
C ALA A 11 4.29 1.93 -7.02
N ILE A 12 4.19 2.45 -5.78
CA ILE A 12 4.24 1.64 -4.56
C ILE A 12 2.89 1.02 -4.17
N GLY A 13 1.82 1.29 -4.93
CA GLY A 13 0.49 0.71 -4.69
C GLY A 13 -0.35 1.46 -3.66
N LEU A 14 -0.07 2.75 -3.42
CA LEU A 14 -0.83 3.60 -2.49
C LEU A 14 -1.35 4.84 -3.21
N TYR A 15 -2.54 5.30 -2.84
CA TYR A 15 -3.14 6.51 -3.40
C TYR A 15 -3.88 7.32 -2.34
N THR A 16 -3.63 8.63 -2.27
CA THR A 16 -4.36 9.52 -1.37
C THR A 16 -5.61 10.04 -2.06
N TYR A 17 -6.80 9.69 -1.57
CA TYR A 17 -8.06 10.22 -2.10
C TYR A 17 -8.23 11.70 -1.73
N SER A 18 -7.93 12.03 -0.48
CA SER A 18 -8.04 13.38 0.08
C SER A 18 -6.94 13.57 1.11
N PRO A 19 -6.22 14.71 1.10
CA PRO A 19 -5.20 15.00 2.11
C PRO A 19 -5.79 15.26 3.51
N ALA A 20 -7.11 15.46 3.62
CA ALA A 20 -7.79 15.61 4.90
C ALA A 20 -8.12 14.26 5.57
N ASP A 21 -8.10 13.17 4.80
CA ASP A 21 -8.42 11.84 5.29
C ASP A 21 -7.12 11.05 5.53
N PRO A 22 -6.91 10.48 6.74
CA PRO A 22 -5.70 9.73 7.07
C PRO A 22 -5.74 8.31 6.49
N GLU A 23 -6.33 8.13 5.31
CA GLU A 23 -6.56 6.84 4.65
C GLU A 23 -5.97 6.84 3.24
N TYR A 24 -5.35 5.72 2.90
CA TYR A 24 -4.75 5.48 1.60
C TYR A 24 -5.51 4.36 0.90
N ILE A 25 -5.84 4.58 -0.37
CA ILE A 25 -6.38 3.54 -1.25
C ILE A 25 -5.22 2.65 -1.69
N ILE A 26 -5.42 1.34 -1.57
CA ILE A 26 -4.50 0.31 -2.02
C ILE A 26 -4.78 0.05 -3.50
N THR A 27 -3.75 0.18 -4.32
CA THR A 27 -3.78 -0.11 -5.76
C THR A 27 -2.79 -1.23 -6.09
N VAL A 28 -2.75 -1.66 -7.34
CA VAL A 28 -1.79 -2.68 -7.77
C VAL A 28 -0.39 -2.05 -7.88
N PRO A 29 0.58 -2.42 -7.00
CA PRO A 29 1.91 -1.85 -7.07
C PRO A 29 2.64 -2.34 -8.32
N LYS A 30 3.52 -1.50 -8.85
CA LYS A 30 4.35 -1.84 -10.02
C LYS A 30 5.48 -2.81 -9.68
N PHE A 31 5.93 -2.82 -8.43
CA PHE A 31 7.02 -3.67 -7.96
C PHE A 31 6.51 -4.80 -7.05
N GLN A 32 7.23 -5.93 -7.04
CA GLN A 32 6.84 -7.08 -6.22
C GLN A 32 7.16 -6.91 -4.73
N ASN A 33 8.26 -6.25 -4.41
CA ASN A 33 8.66 -6.00 -3.02
C ASN A 33 9.05 -4.53 -2.93
N ILE A 34 8.42 -3.84 -1.99
CA ILE A 34 8.65 -2.42 -1.72
C ILE A 34 8.89 -2.31 -0.22
N GLU A 35 9.94 -1.60 0.14
CA GLU A 35 10.25 -1.26 1.52
C GLU A 35 10.54 0.23 1.59
N PHE A 36 9.93 0.91 2.55
CA PHE A 36 10.18 2.32 2.82
C PHE A 36 10.09 2.60 4.32
N SER A 37 10.81 3.61 4.76
CA SER A 37 10.78 4.07 6.15
C SER A 37 9.77 5.20 6.31
N LEU A 38 8.88 5.05 7.29
CA LEU A 38 8.02 6.11 7.79
C LEU A 38 8.51 6.47 9.19
N ASP A 39 9.19 7.61 9.30
CA ASP A 39 9.94 8.01 10.49
C ASP A 39 10.94 6.91 10.90
N ASP A 40 10.76 6.31 12.09
CA ASP A 40 11.60 5.23 12.62
C ASP A 40 11.05 3.81 12.32
N THR A 41 9.93 3.70 11.61
CA THR A 41 9.28 2.42 11.29
C THR A 41 9.54 2.03 9.84
N SER A 42 10.02 0.80 9.62
CA SER A 42 10.06 0.21 8.28
C SER A 42 8.70 -0.38 7.91
N PHE A 43 8.19 -0.02 6.74
CA PHE A 43 6.94 -0.56 6.18
C PHE A 43 7.24 -1.36 4.91
N ARG A 44 6.58 -2.50 4.76
CA ARG A 44 6.81 -3.43 3.65
C ARG A 44 5.52 -3.73 2.91
N ILE A 45 5.56 -3.59 1.59
CA ILE A 45 4.49 -3.98 0.69
C ILE A 45 5.01 -5.11 -0.20
N LYS A 46 4.25 -6.20 -0.24
CA LYS A 46 4.55 -7.37 -1.06
C LYS A 46 3.39 -7.66 -2.01
N ARG A 47 3.68 -7.72 -3.30
CA ARG A 47 2.72 -8.17 -4.32
C ARG A 47 2.97 -9.63 -4.66
N ILE A 48 1.88 -10.40 -4.69
CA ILE A 48 1.84 -11.80 -5.13
C ILE A 48 1.05 -11.86 -6.43
N GLY A 49 1.62 -12.48 -7.46
CA GLY A 49 1.03 -12.56 -8.80
C GLY A 49 1.43 -11.42 -9.72
N GLU A 50 1.10 -11.56 -11.01
CA GLU A 50 1.49 -10.65 -12.08
C GLU A 50 0.30 -9.93 -12.73
N GLY A 51 -0.92 -10.20 -12.28
CA GLY A 51 -2.14 -9.64 -12.84
C GLY A 51 -2.46 -8.23 -12.37
N GLU A 52 -3.50 -7.65 -12.96
CA GLU A 52 -3.90 -6.25 -12.75
C GLU A 52 -5.11 -6.11 -11.82
N GLU A 53 -5.70 -7.22 -11.38
CA GLU A 53 -6.85 -7.23 -10.48
C GLU A 53 -6.44 -7.66 -9.07
N ILE A 54 -6.82 -6.88 -8.05
CA ILE A 54 -6.60 -7.23 -6.65
C ILE A 54 -7.65 -8.25 -6.23
N THR A 55 -7.19 -9.39 -5.69
CA THR A 55 -8.05 -10.47 -5.21
C THR A 55 -8.10 -10.57 -3.69
N GLN A 56 -7.01 -10.22 -3.02
CA GLN A 56 -6.92 -10.28 -1.56
C GLN A 56 -5.88 -9.29 -1.06
N ILE A 57 -6.16 -8.66 0.08
CA ILE A 57 -5.23 -7.80 0.80
C ILE A 57 -5.13 -8.33 2.23
N THR A 58 -3.91 -8.50 2.74
CA THR A 58 -3.66 -8.83 4.14
C THR A 58 -2.66 -7.88 4.78
N TYR A 59 -2.86 -7.58 6.04
CA TYR A 59 -2.00 -6.70 6.84
C TYR A 59 -1.64 -7.39 8.15
N GLY A 60 -0.34 -7.62 8.38
CA GLY A 60 0.12 -8.40 9.54
C GLY A 60 -0.51 -9.79 9.62
N GLY A 61 -0.80 -10.40 8.46
CA GLY A 61 -1.44 -11.72 8.35
C GLY A 61 -2.96 -11.73 8.50
N LYS A 62 -3.63 -10.59 8.72
CA LYS A 62 -5.10 -10.49 8.77
C LYS A 62 -5.66 -9.93 7.47
N THR A 63 -6.73 -10.54 6.95
CA THR A 63 -7.44 -10.00 5.79
C THR A 63 -8.08 -8.67 6.12
N ILE A 64 -7.95 -7.69 5.21
CA ILE A 64 -8.66 -6.42 5.28
C ILE A 64 -9.85 -6.49 4.33
N ASP A 65 -11.02 -6.06 4.81
CA ASP A 65 -12.18 -5.83 3.95
C ASP A 65 -12.08 -4.45 3.30
N GLY A 66 -12.08 -4.42 1.96
CA GLY A 66 -11.95 -3.20 1.16
C GLY A 66 -10.53 -2.91 0.69
N TYR A 67 -10.31 -1.66 0.27
CA TYR A 67 -9.07 -1.22 -0.40
C TYR A 67 -8.41 -0.06 0.34
N PHE A 68 -8.57 0.03 1.66
CA PHE A 68 -8.06 1.14 2.45
C PHE A 68 -7.06 0.67 3.51
N ILE A 69 -6.04 1.48 3.73
CA ILE A 69 -5.11 1.37 4.85
C ILE A 69 -4.96 2.72 5.53
N THR A 70 -5.02 2.75 6.85
CA THR A 70 -4.91 4.01 7.60
C THR A 70 -3.45 4.38 7.83
N HIS A 71 -3.20 5.67 8.02
CA HIS A 71 -1.87 6.17 8.37
C HIS A 71 -1.32 5.54 9.66
N GLU A 72 -2.19 5.26 10.63
CA GLU A 72 -1.80 4.57 11.88
C GLU A 72 -1.35 3.12 11.62
N GLN A 73 -1.95 2.42 10.66
CA GLN A 73 -1.48 1.11 10.22
C GLN A 73 -0.12 1.20 9.51
N LEU A 74 0.14 2.26 8.75
CA LEU A 74 1.48 2.45 8.19
C LEU A 74 2.53 2.63 9.29
N LYS A 75 2.21 3.42 10.33
CA LYS A 75 3.09 3.64 11.50
C LYS A 75 3.34 2.39 12.34
N GLN A 76 2.42 1.43 12.35
CA GLN A 76 2.60 0.14 13.04
C GLN A 76 3.62 -0.77 12.34
N GLY A 77 3.90 -0.58 11.04
CA GLY A 77 4.99 -1.27 10.36
C GLY A 77 4.76 -2.74 10.02
N ASN A 78 3.54 -3.27 10.12
CA ASN A 78 3.31 -4.65 9.69
C ASN A 78 3.39 -4.78 8.16
N GLU A 79 3.64 -6.00 7.68
CA GLU A 79 3.69 -6.28 6.25
C GLU A 79 2.29 -6.21 5.62
N LEU A 80 2.19 -5.49 4.49
CA LEU A 80 1.02 -5.44 3.62
C LEU A 80 1.23 -6.37 2.42
N VAL A 81 0.41 -7.40 2.28
CA VAL A 81 0.47 -8.34 1.16
C VAL A 81 -0.75 -8.14 0.25
N ILE A 82 -0.48 -7.94 -1.03
CA ILE A 82 -1.48 -7.70 -2.08
C ILE A 82 -1.40 -8.85 -3.08
N SER A 83 -2.44 -9.68 -3.14
CA SER A 83 -2.56 -10.77 -4.10
C SER A 83 -3.31 -10.31 -5.34
N THR A 84 -2.75 -10.60 -6.51
CA THR A 84 -3.26 -10.20 -7.82
C THR A 84 -3.50 -11.39 -8.74
N LYS A 85 -4.48 -11.28 -9.64
CA LYS A 85 -4.81 -12.28 -10.66
C LYS A 85 -4.93 -11.64 -12.04
#